data_AF-A0A924J7Y5-F1
#
_entry.id   AF-A0A924J7Y5-F1
#
_cell.length_a   1.000
_cell.length_b   1.000
_cell.length_c   1.000
_cell.angle_alpha   90.00
_cell.angle_beta   90.00
_cell.angle_gamma   90.00
#
_symmetry.space_group_name_H-M   'P 1'
#
loop_
_entity.id
_entity.type
_entity.pdbx_description
1 polymer ?
#
loop_
_entity_poly.entity_id
_entity_poly.type
_entity_poly.pdbx_seq_one_letter_code
_entity_poly.pdbx_strand_id
1 'polypeptide(L)'
;MYEILKSAHSGWRYLVVILLLVAVVKAIAGAAGKKEYTEGDRKLNVFTLISAHIQLVLGLLLYFMNDWYKADSSVAVGRYWKMEHIAMMVLAIILITYGNARS
;
A
#
# COMPACT_ATOMS: atom_id res chain seq x y z
N MET A 1 21.33 -8.63 -2.65
CA MET A 1 20.54 -7.39 -2.49
C MET A 1 19.13 -7.53 -3.05
N TYR A 2 18.97 -7.88 -4.34
CA TYR A 2 17.66 -8.07 -4.97
C TYR A 2 16.72 -9.03 -4.24
N GLU A 3 17.15 -10.27 -3.96
CA GLU A 3 16.30 -11.26 -3.29
C GLU A 3 15.85 -10.85 -1.89
N ILE A 4 16.71 -10.11 -1.17
CA ILE A 4 16.37 -9.53 0.14
C ILE A 4 15.27 -8.49 -0.03
N LEU A 5 15.40 -7.57 -0.98
CA LEU A 5 14.41 -6.54 -1.25
C LEU A 5 13.08 -7.14 -1.73
N LYS A 6 13.12 -8.14 -2.60
CA LYS A 6 11.95 -8.86 -3.10
C LYS A 6 11.23 -9.59 -1.97
N SER A 7 11.98 -10.27 -1.10
CA SER A 7 11.43 -10.93 0.09
C SER A 7 10.83 -9.92 1.06
N ALA A 8 11.51 -8.79 1.29
CA ALA A 8 11.02 -7.71 2.13
C ALA A 8 9.71 -7.12 1.59
N HIS A 9 9.64 -6.75 0.31
CA HIS A 9 8.42 -6.23 -0.31
C HIS A 9 7.25 -7.24 -0.28
N SER A 10 7.54 -8.51 -0.56
CA SER A 10 6.53 -9.58 -0.55
C SER A 10 5.98 -9.83 0.86
N GLY A 11 6.86 -9.91 1.86
CA GLY A 11 6.51 -10.10 3.26
C GLY A 11 5.80 -8.89 3.87
N TRP A 12 6.31 -7.68 3.60
CA TRP A 12 5.80 -6.43 4.16
C TRP A 12 4.35 -6.14 3.73
N ARG A 13 3.95 -6.59 2.54
CA ARG A 13 2.56 -6.52 2.07
C ARG A 13 1.56 -7.10 3.08
N TYR A 14 1.89 -8.21 3.75
CA TYR A 14 0.96 -8.83 4.71
C TYR A 14 0.70 -7.91 5.92
N LEU A 15 1.73 -7.19 6.39
CA LEU A 15 1.57 -6.18 7.44
C LEU A 15 0.65 -5.05 6.97
N VAL A 16 0.87 -4.53 5.76
CA VAL A 16 0.02 -3.46 5.18
C VAL A 16 -1.43 -3.90 5.08
N VAL A 17 -1.69 -5.11 4.57
CA VAL A 17 -3.04 -5.65 4.42
C VAL A 17 -3.74 -5.80 5.77
N ILE A 18 -3.04 -6.32 6.79
CA ILE A 18 -3.60 -6.47 8.14
C ILE A 18 -3.94 -5.10 8.74
N LEU A 19 -3.00 -4.14 8.69
CA LEU A 19 -3.22 -2.80 9.22
C LEU A 19 -4.38 -2.09 8.51
N LEU A 20 -4.42 -2.16 7.18
CA LEU A 20 -5.49 -1.56 6.38
C LEU A 20 -6.85 -2.20 6.68
N LEU A 21 -6.92 -3.53 6.79
CA LEU A 21 -8.15 -4.23 7.11
C LEU A 21 -8.68 -3.83 8.49
N VAL A 22 -7.80 -3.80 9.51
CA VAL A 22 -8.19 -3.38 10.86
C VAL A 22 -8.64 -1.91 10.87
N ALA A 23 -7.93 -1.01 10.17
CA ALA A 23 -8.31 0.39 10.05
C ALA A 23 -9.70 0.57 9.41
N VAL A 24 -9.97 -0.12 8.30
CA VAL A 24 -11.27 -0.07 7.61
C VAL A 24 -12.39 -0.64 8.49
N VAL A 25 -12.18 -1.77 9.14
CA VAL A 25 -13.19 -2.38 10.04
C VAL A 25 -13.49 -1.45 11.22
N LYS A 26 -12.47 -0.87 11.87
CA LYS A 26 -12.69 0.10 12.96
C LYS A 26 -13.41 1.35 12.48
N ALA A 27 -13.06 1.89 11.31
CA ALA A 27 -13.73 3.05 10.74
C ALA A 27 -15.22 2.79 10.47
N ILE A 28 -15.56 1.65 9.86
CA ILE A 28 -16.97 1.26 9.61
C ILE A 28 -17.73 1.07 10.92
N ALA A 29 -17.15 0.33 11.88
CA ALA A 29 -17.79 0.09 13.18
C ALA A 29 -17.98 1.38 13.99
N GLY A 30 -17.02 2.31 13.91
CA GLY A 30 -17.10 3.63 14.54
C GLY A 30 -18.21 4.48 13.92
N ALA A 31 -18.26 4.54 12.58
CA ALA A 31 -19.30 5.28 11.86
C ALA A 31 -20.71 4.72 12.13
N ALA A 32 -20.90 3.40 12.06
CA ALA A 32 -22.18 2.75 12.32
C ALA A 32 -22.65 2.90 13.78
N GLY A 33 -21.71 2.83 14.73
CA GLY A 33 -21.99 2.97 16.16
C GLY A 33 -21.98 4.41 16.67
N LYS A 34 -21.75 5.41 15.80
CA LYS A 34 -21.53 6.82 16.18
C LYS A 34 -20.49 6.98 17.30
N LYS A 35 -19.44 6.15 17.29
CA LYS A 35 -18.38 6.18 18.29
C LYS A 35 -17.45 7.36 18.02
N GLU A 36 -16.95 7.97 19.09
CA GLU A 36 -15.93 9.02 18.98
C GLU A 36 -14.63 8.45 18.40
N TYR A 37 -13.98 9.27 17.57
CA TYR A 37 -12.66 8.96 17.03
C TYR A 37 -11.61 9.11 18.12
N THR A 38 -10.86 8.04 18.38
CA THR A 38 -9.90 8.00 19.48
C THR A 38 -8.46 8.20 19.01
N GLU A 39 -7.56 8.54 19.93
CA GLU A 39 -6.11 8.53 19.66
C GLU A 39 -5.60 7.16 19.19
N GLY A 40 -6.27 6.07 19.57
CA GLY A 40 -5.95 4.72 19.07
C GLY A 40 -6.28 4.55 17.59
N ASP A 41 -7.39 5.12 17.13
CA ASP A 41 -7.79 5.11 15.71
C ASP A 41 -6.83 5.98 14.89
N ARG A 42 -6.44 7.14 15.42
CA ARG A 42 -5.43 8.01 14.81
C ARG A 42 -4.10 7.31 14.61
N LYS A 43 -3.59 6.65 15.65
CA LYS A 43 -2.33 5.90 15.57
C LYS A 43 -2.44 4.77 14.55
N LEU A 44 -3.53 3.99 14.57
CA LEU A 44 -3.76 2.91 13.61
C LEU A 44 -3.75 3.43 12.16
N ASN A 45 -4.43 4.54 11.90
CA ASN A 45 -4.47 5.17 10.58
C ASN A 45 -3.08 5.64 10.13
N VAL A 46 -2.30 6.28 11.02
CA VAL A 46 -0.94 6.73 10.71
C VAL A 46 0.01 5.55 10.49
N PHE A 47 -0.06 4.48 11.29
CA PHE A 47 0.76 3.27 11.05
C PHE A 47 0.40 2.59 9.73
N THR A 48 -0.90 2.51 9.41
CA THR A 48 -1.36 2.01 8.10
C THR A 48 -0.77 2.85 6.96
N LEU A 49 -0.87 4.17 7.05
CA LEU A 49 -0.31 5.12 6.08
C LEU A 49 1.19 4.91 5.88
N ILE A 50 1.97 4.92 6.95
CA ILE A 50 3.44 4.76 6.91
C ILE A 50 3.80 3.40 6.30
N SER A 51 3.16 2.32 6.77
CA SER A 51 3.45 0.97 6.27
C SER A 51 3.18 0.83 4.77
N ALA A 52 2.09 1.44 4.27
CA ALA A 52 1.75 1.43 2.85
C ALA A 52 2.77 2.23 2.03
N HIS A 53 3.23 3.39 2.52
CA HIS A 53 4.26 4.16 1.83
C HIS A 53 5.60 3.41 1.76
N ILE A 54 5.98 2.72 2.84
CA ILE A 54 7.14 1.82 2.83
C ILE A 54 6.96 0.73 1.76
N GLN A 55 5.77 0.12 1.66
CA GLN A 55 5.48 -0.86 0.60
C GLN A 55 5.67 -0.27 -0.80
N LEU A 56 5.20 0.96 -1.05
CA LEU A 56 5.40 1.64 -2.32
C LEU A 56 6.89 1.88 -2.60
N VAL A 57 7.65 2.38 -1.62
CA VAL A 57 9.10 2.62 -1.78
C VAL A 57 9.84 1.34 -2.12
N LEU A 58 9.58 0.24 -1.38
CA LEU A 58 10.16 -1.07 -1.69
C LEU A 58 9.77 -1.55 -3.10
N GLY A 59 8.52 -1.31 -3.51
CA GLY A 59 8.02 -1.65 -4.85
C GLY A 59 8.70 -0.83 -5.95
N LEU A 60 8.90 0.46 -5.73
CA LEU A 60 9.62 1.35 -6.66
C LEU A 60 11.08 0.94 -6.81
N LEU A 61 11.75 0.60 -5.71
CA LEU A 61 13.13 0.07 -5.78
C LEU A 61 13.19 -1.20 -6.64
N LEU A 62 12.26 -2.15 -6.45
CA LEU A 62 12.16 -3.34 -7.30
C LEU A 62 11.80 -2.99 -8.75
N TYR A 63 10.94 -2.00 -8.96
CA TYR A 63 10.52 -1.55 -10.29
C TYR A 63 11.70 -1.08 -11.14
N PHE A 64 12.57 -0.25 -10.55
CA PHE A 64 13.76 0.24 -11.24
C PHE A 64 14.87 -0.81 -11.32
N MET A 65 15.06 -1.64 -10.29
CA MET A 65 16.08 -2.70 -10.30
C MET A 65 15.82 -3.80 -11.35
N ASN A 66 14.55 -4.09 -11.67
CA ASN A 66 14.19 -5.07 -12.72
C ASN A 66 14.05 -4.42 -14.10
N ASP A 67 14.35 -3.13 -14.26
CA ASP A 67 14.11 -2.39 -15.51
C ASP A 67 12.66 -2.51 -16.03
N TRP A 68 11.66 -2.64 -15.15
CA TRP A 68 10.27 -2.82 -15.57
C TRP A 68 9.73 -1.64 -16.39
N TYR A 69 10.30 -0.44 -16.20
CA TYR A 69 10.00 0.75 -17.01
C TYR A 69 10.39 0.59 -18.50
N LYS A 70 11.32 -0.31 -18.82
CA LYS A 70 11.72 -0.65 -20.20
C LYS A 70 10.97 -1.85 -20.77
N ALA A 71 10.14 -2.53 -19.98
CA ALA A 71 9.48 -3.75 -20.42
C ALA A 71 8.58 -3.51 -21.64
N ASP A 72 8.46 -4.54 -22.48
CA ASP A 72 7.55 -4.54 -23.61
C ASP A 72 6.10 -4.65 -23.12
N SER A 73 5.31 -3.61 -23.38
CA SER A 73 3.89 -3.54 -23.00
C SER A 73 2.98 -4.34 -23.94
N SER A 74 3.48 -4.85 -25.06
CA SER A 74 2.74 -5.79 -25.92
C SER A 74 2.57 -7.14 -25.23
N VAL A 75 3.54 -7.55 -24.41
CA VAL A 75 3.51 -8.78 -23.63
C VAL A 75 2.73 -8.56 -22.33
N ALA A 76 1.81 -9.46 -22.00
CA ALA A 76 0.96 -9.34 -20.82
C ALA A 76 1.75 -9.14 -19.52
N VAL A 77 2.80 -9.93 -19.30
CA VAL A 77 3.66 -9.83 -18.11
C VAL A 77 4.40 -8.49 -18.08
N GLY A 78 4.91 -8.02 -19.22
CA GLY A 78 5.62 -6.74 -19.30
C GLY A 78 4.70 -5.57 -19.03
N ARG A 79 3.48 -5.56 -19.60
CA ARG A 79 2.45 -4.54 -19.32
C ARG A 79 2.03 -4.54 -17.85
N TYR A 80 1.83 -5.72 -17.27
CA TYR A 80 1.43 -5.83 -15.87
C TYR A 80 2.43 -5.12 -14.94
N TRP A 81 3.72 -5.47 -15.03
CA TRP A 81 4.72 -4.88 -14.14
C TRP A 81 5.03 -3.42 -14.47
N LYS A 82 5.04 -3.06 -15.75
CA LYS A 82 5.32 -1.69 -16.22
C LYS A 82 4.24 -0.69 -15.86
N MET A 83 2.97 -1.09 -15.96
CA MET A 83 1.84 -0.15 -15.92
C MET A 83 0.83 -0.54 -14.84
N GLU A 84 0.27 -1.74 -14.91
CA GLU A 84 -0.92 -2.11 -14.13
C GLU A 84 -0.58 -2.21 -12.63
N HIS A 85 0.48 -2.94 -12.29
CA HIS A 85 0.92 -3.15 -10.91
C HIS A 85 1.29 -1.82 -10.24
N ILE A 86 2.15 -1.03 -10.87
CA ILE A 86 2.59 0.26 -10.31
C ILE A 86 1.42 1.26 -10.21
N ALA A 87 0.52 1.30 -11.19
CA ALA A 87 -0.66 2.16 -11.14
C ALA A 87 -1.59 1.79 -9.98
N MET A 88 -1.88 0.50 -9.77
CA MET A 88 -2.68 0.05 -8.63
C MET A 88 -2.04 0.40 -7.29
N MET A 89 -0.71 0.29 -7.17
CA MET A 89 0.01 0.71 -5.97
C MET A 89 -0.13 2.21 -5.71
N VAL A 90 0.06 3.05 -6.73
CA VAL A 90 -0.08 4.51 -6.60
C VAL A 90 -1.51 4.89 -6.23
N LEU A 91 -2.51 4.29 -6.88
CA LEU A 91 -3.93 4.50 -6.55
C LEU A 91 -4.24 4.11 -5.11
N ALA A 92 -3.75 2.96 -4.64
CA ALA A 92 -3.92 2.55 -3.26
C ALA A 92 -3.34 3.58 -2.28
N ILE A 93 -2.16 4.11 -2.56
CA ILE A 93 -1.53 5.14 -1.72
C ILE A 93 -2.32 6.44 -1.71
N ILE A 94 -2.83 6.89 -2.86
CA ILE A 94 -3.69 8.09 -2.91
C ILE A 94 -4.92 7.91 -2.03
N LEU A 95 -5.61 6.76 -2.13
CA LEU A 95 -6.80 6.47 -1.33
C LEU A 95 -6.49 6.39 0.17
N ILE A 96 -5.40 5.72 0.55
CA ILE A 96 -4.98 5.61 1.96
C ILE A 96 -4.60 6.98 2.52
N THR A 97 -3.87 7.79 1.76
CA THR A 97 -3.51 9.17 2.16
C THR A 97 -4.73 10.06 2.32
N TYR A 98 -5.66 10.00 1.37
CA TYR A 98 -6.91 10.75 1.47
C TYR A 98 -7.73 10.33 2.68
N GLY A 99 -7.87 9.02 2.92
CA GLY A 99 -8.57 8.50 4.10
C GLY A 99 -7.93 9.00 5.40
N ASN A 100 -6.61 8.95 5.51
CA ASN A 100 -5.89 9.45 6.68
C ASN A 100 -6.07 10.96 6.89
N ALA A 101 -6.00 11.77 5.82
CA ALA A 101 -6.17 13.22 5.89
C ALA A 101 -7.59 13.68 6.25
N ARG A 102 -8.58 12.79 6.14
CA ARG A 102 -10.00 13.05 6.43
C ARG A 102 -10.49 12.38 7.71
N SER A 103 -9.62 11.62 8.40
CA SER A 103 -9.93 10.93 9.65
C SER A 103 -9.69 11.81 10.87
#